data_AF-A0A0Q7TFU3-F1
#
_entry.id   AF-A0A0Q7TFU3-F1
#
_cell.length_a   1.000
_cell.length_b   1.000
_cell.length_c   1.000
_cell.angle_alpha   90.00
_cell.angle_beta   90.00
_cell.angle_gamma   90.00
#
_symmetry.space_group_name_H-M   'P 1'
#
loop_
_entity.id
_entity.type
_entity.pdbx_description
1 polymer ?
#
loop_
_entity_poly.entity_id
_entity_poly.type
_entity_poly.pdbx_seq_one_letter_code
_entity_poly.pdbx_strand_id
1 'polypeptide(L)'
;MAVITHARKKSNLAKMIDSPGGISVGVALTQARANIEAKRAEAMAVVEVQIAALEAVVAPANLEEQAFRLNEAYRAANAVIDAASPFELLDLCGAASGLCDLIDGAPADKTFDWRIVTVYARSLRLLQTLPLEQTAARNAVLDGLKMVVERKLPPKA
;
A
#
# COMPACT_ATOMS: atom_id res chain seq x y z
N MET A 1 27.10 52.53 46.65
CA MET A 1 26.48 51.97 45.42
C MET A 1 26.63 50.46 45.49
N ALA A 2 25.53 49.71 45.65
CA ALA A 2 25.56 48.24 45.68
C ALA A 2 25.17 47.71 44.30
N VAL A 3 26.10 47.04 43.63
CA VAL A 3 25.86 46.38 42.34
C VAL A 3 25.31 44.99 42.62
N ILE A 4 24.05 44.76 42.27
CA ILE A 4 23.40 43.45 42.39
C ILE A 4 23.71 42.64 41.13
N THR A 5 24.54 41.62 41.25
CA THR A 5 24.79 40.64 40.17
C THR A 5 23.87 39.43 40.32
N HIS A 6 22.83 39.35 39.48
CA HIS A 6 22.00 38.16 39.37
C HIS A 6 22.74 37.06 38.60
N ALA A 7 23.21 36.03 39.30
CA ALA A 7 23.75 34.83 38.68
C ALA A 7 22.62 34.03 38.01
N ARG A 8 22.45 34.14 36.68
CA ARG A 8 21.53 33.29 35.93
C ARG A 8 22.05 31.85 35.94
N LYS A 9 21.47 30.97 36.77
CA LYS A 9 21.72 29.53 36.67
C LYS A 9 21.20 29.02 35.32
N LYS A 10 22.08 28.41 34.51
CA LYS A 10 21.67 27.73 33.27
C LYS A 10 20.63 26.67 33.61
N SER A 11 19.51 26.69 32.88
CA SER A 11 18.42 25.70 32.97
C SER A 11 18.96 24.28 32.74
N ASN A 12 18.37 23.29 33.41
CA ASN A 12 18.70 21.87 33.20
C ASN A 12 18.49 21.45 31.74
N LEU A 13 17.50 22.02 31.05
CA LEU A 13 17.27 21.78 29.62
C LEU A 13 18.46 22.23 28.77
N ALA A 14 19.07 23.36 29.10
CA ALA A 14 20.24 23.89 28.40
C ALA A 14 21.50 23.03 28.64
N LYS A 15 21.54 22.23 29.70
CA LYS A 15 22.62 21.25 29.93
C LYS A 15 22.35 19.93 29.19
N MET A 16 21.08 19.56 29.04
CA MET A 16 20.67 18.34 28.33
C MET A 16 20.84 18.44 26.82
N ILE A 17 20.65 19.62 26.21
CA ILE A 17 20.89 19.83 24.78
C ILE A 17 22.33 19.50 24.36
N ASP A 18 23.30 19.80 25.23
CA ASP A 18 24.72 19.54 24.98
C ASP A 18 25.17 18.15 25.47
N SER A 19 24.27 17.35 26.03
CA SER A 19 24.61 16.04 26.58
C SER A 19 24.67 14.98 25.46
N PRO A 20 25.81 14.28 25.28
CA PRO A 20 25.89 13.18 24.32
C PRO A 20 24.96 12.04 24.76
N GLY A 21 24.00 11.71 23.91
CA GLY A 21 23.03 10.63 24.14
C GLY A 21 22.15 10.30 22.92
N GLY A 22 22.31 11.05 21.82
CA GLY A 22 21.65 10.75 20.55
C GLY A 22 22.38 9.65 19.78
N ILE A 23 21.62 8.87 19.02
CA ILE A 23 22.17 7.97 18.00
C ILE A 23 22.38 8.76 16.71
N SER A 24 23.35 8.36 15.89
CA SER A 24 23.53 8.97 14.57
C SER A 24 22.30 8.70 13.70
N VAL A 25 22.01 9.61 12.76
CA VAL A 25 20.92 9.44 11.79
C VAL A 25 21.08 8.11 11.03
N GLY A 26 22.31 7.73 10.68
CA GLY A 26 22.59 6.46 10.04
C GLY A 26 22.17 5.26 10.89
N VAL A 27 22.53 5.25 12.19
CA VAL A 27 22.11 4.19 13.11
C VAL A 27 20.60 4.15 13.27
N ALA A 28 19.95 5.32 13.39
CA ALA A 28 18.49 5.41 13.47
C ALA A 28 17.80 4.83 12.22
N LEU A 29 18.29 5.16 11.02
CA LEU A 29 17.75 4.65 9.76
C LEU A 29 17.98 3.15 9.60
N THR A 30 19.17 2.65 9.95
CA THR A 30 19.45 1.20 9.94
C THR A 30 18.53 0.45 10.88
N GLN A 31 18.32 0.95 12.10
CA GLN A 31 17.41 0.33 13.06
C GLN A 31 15.95 0.37 12.57
N ALA A 32 15.51 1.49 12.00
CA ALA A 32 14.17 1.62 11.45
C ALA A 32 13.93 0.61 10.30
N ARG A 33 14.89 0.46 9.39
CA ARG A 33 14.82 -0.54 8.30
C ARG A 33 14.78 -1.96 8.84
N ALA A 34 15.60 -2.29 9.84
CA ALA A 34 15.57 -3.61 10.46
C ALA A 34 14.22 -3.90 11.15
N ASN A 35 13.63 -2.91 11.81
CA ASN A 35 12.32 -3.04 12.44
C ASN A 35 11.19 -3.26 11.41
N ILE A 36 11.24 -2.57 10.27
CA ILE A 36 10.30 -2.78 9.15
C ILE A 36 10.48 -4.19 8.59
N GLU A 37 11.73 -4.58 8.30
CA GLU A 37 12.04 -5.88 7.71
C GLU A 37 11.57 -7.05 8.60
N ALA A 38 11.68 -6.91 9.93
CA ALA A 38 11.16 -7.89 10.88
C ALA A 38 9.64 -8.12 10.77
N LYS A 39 8.90 -7.18 10.16
CA LYS A 39 7.45 -7.28 9.92
C LYS A 39 7.08 -7.82 8.55
N ARG A 40 8.06 -8.17 7.69
CA ARG A 40 7.80 -8.67 6.34
C ARG A 40 6.89 -9.89 6.30
N ALA A 41 7.13 -10.88 7.15
CA ALA A 41 6.32 -12.09 7.17
C ALA A 41 4.86 -11.82 7.55
N GLU A 42 4.63 -10.96 8.56
CA GLU A 42 3.29 -10.54 8.98
C GLU A 42 2.58 -9.78 7.86
N ALA A 43 3.27 -8.87 7.18
CA ALA A 43 2.72 -8.11 6.06
C ALA A 43 2.37 -9.01 4.87
N MET A 44 3.22 -9.99 4.53
CA MET A 44 2.93 -10.93 3.44
C MET A 44 1.74 -11.83 3.75
N ALA A 45 1.54 -12.20 5.02
CA ALA A 45 0.32 -12.90 5.44
C ALA A 45 -0.94 -12.02 5.26
N VAL A 46 -0.84 -10.71 5.52
CA VAL A 46 -1.94 -9.78 5.23
C VAL A 46 -2.23 -9.74 3.73
N VAL A 47 -1.21 -9.58 2.88
CA VAL A 47 -1.39 -9.59 1.41
C VAL A 47 -2.11 -10.86 0.96
N GLU A 48 -1.69 -12.02 1.47
CA GLU A 48 -2.31 -13.32 1.17
C GLU A 48 -3.81 -13.34 1.49
N VAL A 49 -4.17 -12.91 2.71
CA VAL A 49 -5.56 -12.85 3.15
C VAL A 49 -6.39 -11.90 2.28
N GLN A 50 -5.84 -10.75 1.89
CA GLN A 50 -6.56 -9.78 1.08
C GLN A 50 -6.74 -10.25 -0.37
N ILE A 51 -5.75 -10.94 -0.95
CA ILE A 51 -5.92 -11.58 -2.27
C ILE A 51 -7.01 -12.64 -2.20
N ALA A 52 -7.01 -13.48 -1.16
CA ALA A 52 -8.07 -14.48 -0.97
C ALA A 52 -9.45 -13.83 -0.79
N ALA A 53 -9.54 -12.69 -0.10
CA ALA A 53 -10.77 -11.91 0.02
C ALA A 53 -11.25 -11.39 -1.35
N LEU A 54 -10.35 -10.87 -2.19
CA LEU A 54 -10.66 -10.46 -3.56
C LEU A 54 -11.13 -11.65 -4.43
N GLU A 55 -10.50 -12.82 -4.31
CA GLU A 55 -10.88 -14.04 -5.01
C GLU A 55 -12.29 -14.54 -4.59
N ALA A 56 -12.70 -14.26 -3.35
CA ALA A 56 -14.00 -14.63 -2.81
C ALA A 56 -15.12 -13.63 -3.13
N VAL A 57 -14.83 -12.47 -3.74
CA VAL A 57 -15.87 -11.49 -4.08
C VAL A 57 -16.77 -12.06 -5.17
N VAL A 58 -18.05 -12.23 -4.83
CA VAL A 58 -19.09 -12.72 -5.74
C VAL A 58 -19.80 -11.54 -6.40
N ALA A 59 -20.12 -11.69 -7.68
CA ALA A 59 -20.90 -10.70 -8.40
C ALA A 59 -22.29 -10.51 -7.74
N PRO A 60 -22.68 -9.26 -7.41
CA PRO A 60 -23.96 -8.91 -6.81
C PRO A 60 -25.12 -9.14 -7.77
N ALA A 61 -26.33 -9.31 -7.22
CA ALA A 61 -27.54 -9.47 -8.02
C ALA A 61 -28.17 -8.14 -8.48
N ASN A 62 -27.84 -7.03 -7.80
CA ASN A 62 -28.45 -5.72 -8.00
C ASN A 62 -27.44 -4.57 -7.75
N LEU A 63 -27.83 -3.35 -8.13
CA LEU A 63 -26.96 -2.17 -8.03
C LEU A 63 -26.71 -1.69 -6.59
N GLU A 64 -27.64 -1.94 -5.67
CA GLU A 64 -27.48 -1.58 -4.26
C GLU A 64 -26.37 -2.43 -3.61
N GLU A 65 -26.42 -3.74 -3.82
CA GLU A 65 -25.37 -4.67 -3.42
C GLU A 65 -24.05 -4.37 -4.15
N GLN A 66 -24.10 -3.91 -5.41
CA GLN A 66 -22.89 -3.57 -6.17
C GLN A 66 -22.05 -2.52 -5.47
N ALA A 67 -22.66 -1.44 -4.97
CA ALA A 67 -21.92 -0.40 -4.27
C ALA A 67 -21.18 -0.96 -3.04
N PHE A 68 -21.85 -1.84 -2.29
CA PHE A 68 -21.25 -2.51 -1.14
C PHE A 68 -20.09 -3.43 -1.54
N ARG A 69 -20.30 -4.29 -2.54
CA ARG A 69 -19.27 -5.23 -3.03
C ARG A 69 -18.05 -4.52 -3.64
N LEU A 70 -18.27 -3.40 -4.33
CA LEU A 70 -17.18 -2.59 -4.87
C LEU A 70 -16.35 -1.97 -3.75
N ASN A 71 -16.99 -1.53 -2.67
CA ASN A 71 -16.28 -1.04 -1.49
C ASN A 71 -15.45 -2.14 -0.81
N GLU A 72 -15.97 -3.37 -0.71
CA GLU A 72 -15.21 -4.52 -0.20
C GLU A 72 -13.97 -4.80 -1.06
N ALA A 73 -14.14 -4.85 -2.39
CA ALA A 73 -13.03 -5.06 -3.31
C ALA A 73 -11.98 -3.94 -3.23
N TYR A 74 -12.42 -2.68 -3.13
CA TYR A 74 -11.54 -1.53 -2.97
C TYR A 74 -10.72 -1.61 -1.68
N ARG A 75 -11.37 -1.91 -0.55
CA ARG A 75 -10.69 -2.03 0.75
C ARG A 75 -9.65 -3.15 0.74
N ALA A 76 -9.98 -4.29 0.15
CA ALA A 76 -9.03 -5.40 0.04
C ALA A 76 -7.83 -5.03 -0.83
N ALA A 77 -8.06 -4.38 -1.98
CA ALA A 77 -6.98 -3.89 -2.84
C ALA A 77 -6.11 -2.84 -2.13
N ASN A 78 -6.71 -1.87 -1.43
CA ASN A 78 -5.96 -0.87 -0.68
C ASN A 78 -5.14 -1.49 0.46
N ALA A 79 -5.69 -2.48 1.16
CA ALA A 79 -4.98 -3.20 2.20
C ALA A 79 -3.78 -4.01 1.66
N VAL A 80 -3.83 -4.47 0.40
CA VAL A 80 -2.65 -5.02 -0.29
C VAL A 80 -1.57 -3.95 -0.46
N ILE A 81 -1.94 -2.74 -0.90
CA ILE A 81 -1.00 -1.61 -1.05
C ILE A 81 -0.37 -1.24 0.29
N ASP A 82 -1.18 -1.13 1.34
CA ASP A 82 -0.71 -0.77 2.69
C ASP A 82 0.28 -1.80 3.25
N ALA A 83 0.06 -3.09 2.97
CA ALA A 83 0.96 -4.16 3.40
C ALA A 83 2.21 -4.32 2.52
N ALA A 84 2.12 -4.02 1.22
CA ALA A 84 3.19 -4.20 0.25
C ALA A 84 4.15 -3.00 0.16
N SER A 85 3.63 -1.78 0.30
CA SER A 85 4.39 -0.53 0.09
C SER A 85 5.60 -0.35 1.02
N PRO A 86 5.60 -0.73 2.32
CA PRO A 86 6.79 -0.58 3.17
C PRO A 86 7.98 -1.43 2.75
N PHE A 87 7.76 -2.43 1.88
CA PHE A 87 8.77 -3.39 1.42
C PHE A 87 9.14 -3.20 -0.06
N GLU A 88 8.75 -2.07 -0.67
CA GLU A 88 9.08 -1.73 -2.05
C GLU A 88 8.58 -2.76 -3.08
N LEU A 89 7.49 -3.47 -2.77
CA LEU A 89 6.82 -4.41 -3.68
C LEU A 89 5.93 -3.65 -4.68
N LEU A 90 6.58 -2.84 -5.52
CA LEU A 90 5.93 -1.87 -6.40
C LEU A 90 5.02 -2.50 -7.46
N ASP A 91 5.29 -3.74 -7.84
CA ASP A 91 4.47 -4.50 -8.77
C ASP A 91 3.11 -4.87 -8.20
N LEU A 92 3.06 -5.36 -6.95
CA LEU A 92 1.81 -5.61 -6.23
C LEU A 92 1.06 -4.31 -5.99
N CYS A 93 1.76 -3.24 -5.59
CA CYS A 93 1.16 -1.93 -5.40
C CYS A 93 0.53 -1.41 -6.70
N GLY A 94 1.25 -1.47 -7.82
CA GLY A 94 0.76 -1.00 -9.12
C GLY A 94 -0.42 -1.82 -9.66
N ALA A 95 -0.40 -3.15 -9.46
CA ALA A 95 -1.54 -4.00 -9.79
C ALA A 95 -2.76 -3.67 -8.92
N ALA A 96 -2.59 -3.54 -7.61
CA ALA A 96 -3.69 -3.22 -6.70
C ALA A 96 -4.26 -1.81 -6.94
N SER A 97 -3.40 -0.81 -7.20
CA SER A 97 -3.85 0.56 -7.49
C SER A 97 -4.66 0.63 -8.78
N GLY A 98 -4.29 -0.14 -9.81
CA GLY A 98 -5.06 -0.22 -11.05
C GLY A 98 -6.49 -0.75 -10.84
N LEU A 99 -6.70 -1.65 -9.87
CA LEU A 99 -8.04 -2.08 -9.48
C LEU A 99 -8.79 -0.95 -8.77
N CYS A 100 -8.15 -0.25 -7.83
CA CYS A 100 -8.74 0.91 -7.17
C CYS A 100 -9.19 1.97 -8.19
N ASP A 101 -8.34 2.32 -9.16
CA ASP A 101 -8.65 3.28 -10.22
C ASP A 101 -9.88 2.84 -11.04
N LEU A 102 -9.99 1.54 -11.34
CA LEU A 102 -11.12 0.98 -12.09
C LEU A 102 -12.43 1.01 -11.29
N ILE A 103 -12.35 0.80 -9.98
CA ILE A 103 -13.51 0.90 -9.08
C ILE A 103 -13.93 2.36 -8.92
N ASP A 104 -12.99 3.28 -8.71
CA ASP A 104 -13.27 4.71 -8.56
C ASP A 104 -13.82 5.34 -9.86
N GLY A 105 -13.36 4.84 -11.01
CA GLY A 105 -13.88 5.26 -12.32
C GLY A 105 -15.22 4.63 -12.71
N ALA A 106 -15.75 3.69 -11.92
CA ALA A 106 -17.00 3.02 -12.24
C ALA A 106 -18.21 3.95 -11.99
N PRO A 107 -19.09 4.15 -12.98
CA PRO A 107 -20.30 4.95 -12.79
C PRO A 107 -21.29 4.25 -11.85
N ALA A 108 -21.80 4.98 -10.84
CA ALA A 108 -22.67 4.45 -9.80
C ALA A 108 -24.04 3.96 -10.33
N ASP A 109 -24.48 4.47 -11.48
CA ASP A 109 -25.77 4.18 -12.11
C ASP A 109 -25.70 3.00 -13.12
N LYS A 110 -24.53 2.39 -13.33
CA LYS A 110 -24.36 1.28 -14.29
C LYS A 110 -23.80 0.03 -13.64
N THR A 111 -24.06 -1.09 -14.29
CA THR A 111 -23.51 -2.39 -13.89
C THR A 111 -21.99 -2.44 -14.11
N PHE A 112 -21.26 -2.87 -13.08
CA PHE A 112 -19.82 -3.08 -13.14
C PHE A 112 -19.47 -4.45 -13.74
N ASP A 113 -18.37 -4.53 -14.49
CA ASP A 113 -17.88 -5.78 -15.07
C ASP A 113 -17.05 -6.57 -14.05
N TRP A 114 -17.71 -7.42 -13.27
CA TRP A 114 -17.11 -8.18 -12.16
C TRP A 114 -15.97 -9.13 -12.55
N ARG A 115 -15.84 -9.47 -13.84
CA ARG A 115 -14.70 -10.23 -14.34
C ARG A 115 -13.38 -9.48 -14.11
N ILE A 116 -13.41 -8.14 -14.02
CA ILE A 116 -12.26 -7.30 -13.72
C ILE A 116 -11.70 -7.67 -12.35
N VAL A 117 -12.53 -7.72 -11.30
CA VAL A 117 -12.09 -8.08 -9.94
C VAL A 117 -11.44 -9.46 -9.93
N THR A 118 -12.05 -10.45 -10.60
CA THR A 118 -11.48 -11.79 -10.70
C THR A 118 -10.12 -11.82 -11.42
N VAL A 119 -9.97 -11.04 -12.50
CA VAL A 119 -8.68 -10.94 -13.23
C VAL A 119 -7.61 -10.34 -12.34
N TYR A 120 -7.91 -9.25 -11.64
CA TYR A 120 -6.93 -8.61 -10.75
C TYR A 120 -6.56 -9.50 -9.57
N ALA A 121 -7.53 -10.18 -8.95
CA ALA A 121 -7.27 -11.13 -7.87
C ALA A 121 -6.31 -12.24 -8.31
N ARG A 122 -6.56 -12.85 -9.48
CA ARG A 122 -5.70 -13.90 -10.05
C ARG A 122 -4.33 -13.39 -10.51
N SER A 123 -4.25 -12.16 -11.02
CA SER A 123 -2.99 -11.55 -11.40
C SER A 123 -2.12 -11.22 -10.18
N LEU A 124 -2.72 -10.71 -9.09
CA LEU A 124 -2.02 -10.50 -7.81
C LEU A 124 -1.51 -11.83 -7.24
N ARG A 125 -2.35 -12.87 -7.27
CA ARG A 125 -1.97 -14.24 -6.92
C ARG A 125 -0.76 -14.72 -7.73
N LEU A 126 -0.81 -14.55 -9.06
CA LEU A 126 0.27 -14.94 -9.96
C LEU A 126 1.57 -14.18 -9.65
N LEU A 127 1.49 -12.86 -9.42
CA LEU A 127 2.65 -12.04 -9.02
C LEU A 127 3.24 -12.48 -7.68
N GLN A 128 2.44 -13.01 -6.75
CA GLN A 128 2.99 -13.60 -5.52
C GLN A 128 3.76 -14.90 -5.78
N THR A 129 3.28 -15.73 -6.71
CA THR A 129 3.91 -17.04 -7.01
C THR A 129 5.13 -16.95 -7.92
N LEU A 130 5.23 -15.89 -8.74
CA LEU A 130 6.36 -15.69 -9.63
C LEU A 130 7.60 -15.28 -8.84
N PRO A 131 8.77 -15.90 -9.09
CA PRO A 131 10.04 -15.43 -8.54
C PRO A 131 10.35 -14.00 -8.98
N LEU A 132 11.05 -13.24 -8.12
CA LEU A 132 11.41 -11.84 -8.40
C LEU A 132 12.38 -11.71 -9.58
N GLU A 133 13.15 -12.75 -9.88
CA GLU A 133 14.09 -12.77 -11.01
C GLU A 133 13.37 -12.86 -12.37
N GLN A 134 12.12 -13.33 -12.40
CA GLN A 134 11.33 -13.48 -13.63
C GLN A 134 10.68 -12.15 -14.07
N THR A 135 11.49 -11.10 -14.16
CA THR A 135 11.04 -9.72 -14.46
C THR A 135 10.22 -9.64 -15.75
N ALA A 136 10.57 -10.37 -16.80
CA ALA A 136 9.83 -10.39 -18.05
C ALA A 136 8.40 -10.93 -17.89
N ALA A 137 8.22 -12.02 -17.13
CA ALA A 137 6.90 -12.60 -16.88
C ALA A 137 6.05 -11.69 -15.99
N ARG A 138 6.65 -11.09 -14.95
CA ARG A 138 5.98 -10.11 -14.07
C ARG A 138 5.52 -8.88 -14.86
N ASN A 139 6.39 -8.32 -15.71
CA ASN A 139 6.08 -7.17 -16.54
C ASN A 139 4.95 -7.50 -17.54
N ALA A 140 4.95 -8.69 -18.15
CA ALA A 140 3.87 -9.09 -19.05
C ALA A 140 2.49 -9.12 -18.36
N VAL A 141 2.44 -9.54 -17.09
CA VAL A 141 1.21 -9.48 -16.29
C VAL A 141 0.78 -8.03 -16.04
N LEU A 142 1.71 -7.17 -15.63
CA LEU A 142 1.45 -5.75 -15.37
C LEU A 142 1.00 -5.00 -16.63
N ASP A 143 1.64 -5.26 -17.77
CA ASP A 143 1.27 -4.68 -19.06
C ASP A 143 -0.16 -5.10 -19.47
N GLY A 144 -0.49 -6.39 -19.29
CA GLY A 144 -1.84 -6.90 -19.51
C GLY A 144 -2.89 -6.20 -18.64
N LEU A 145 -2.59 -5.99 -17.34
CA LEU A 145 -3.47 -5.24 -16.44
C LEU A 145 -3.60 -3.78 -16.86
N LYS A 146 -2.51 -3.12 -17.26
CA LYS A 146 -2.53 -1.74 -17.75
C LYS A 146 -3.45 -1.58 -18.96
N MET A 147 -3.41 -2.52 -19.90
CA MET A 147 -4.33 -2.53 -21.05
C MET A 147 -5.81 -2.65 -20.64
N VAL A 148 -6.11 -3.34 -19.52
CA VAL A 148 -7.48 -3.40 -18.97
C VAL A 148 -7.90 -2.02 -18.47
N VAL A 149 -7.04 -1.34 -17.71
CA VAL A 149 -7.28 0.02 -17.23
C VAL A 149 -7.55 0.97 -18.40
N GLU A 150 -6.65 1.00 -19.37
CA GLU A 150 -6.74 1.90 -20.55
C GLU A 150 -8.00 1.65 -21.38
N ARG A 151 -8.49 0.41 -21.44
CA ARG A 151 -9.71 0.07 -22.19
C ARG A 151 -11.00 0.40 -21.44
N LYS A 152 -10.96 0.33 -20.10
CA LYS A 152 -12.16 0.41 -19.26
C LYS A 152 -12.38 1.78 -18.65
N LEU A 153 -11.32 2.55 -18.44
CA LEU A 153 -11.42 3.96 -18.05
C LEU A 153 -11.53 4.85 -19.29
N PRO A 154 -12.39 5.89 -19.26
CA PRO A 154 -12.32 6.93 -20.27
C PRO A 154 -10.95 7.62 -20.20
N PRO A 155 -10.41 8.13 -21.33
CA PRO A 155 -9.17 8.90 -21.30
C PRO A 155 -9.33 10.07 -20.32
N LYS A 156 -8.39 10.21 -19.37
CA LYS A 156 -8.31 11.40 -18.51
C LYS A 156 -8.12 12.61 -19.45
N ALA A 157 -9.08 13.53 -19.40
CA ALA A 157 -9.08 14.78 -20.16
C ALA A 157 -7.95 15.71 -19.70
#